data_AF-A0A1W9Q7B5-F1
#
_entry.id   AF-A0A1W9Q7B5-F1
#
_cell.length_a   1.000
_cell.length_b   1.000
_cell.length_c   1.000
_cell.angle_alpha   90.00
_cell.angle_beta   90.00
_cell.angle_gamma   90.00
#
_symmetry.space_group_name_H-M   'P 1'
#
loop_
_entity.id
_entity.type
_entity.pdbx_description
1 polymer ?
#
loop_
_entity_poly.entity_id
_entity_poly.type
_entity_poly.pdbx_seq_one_letter_code
_entity_poly.pdbx_strand_id
1 'polypeptide(L)'
;MSEPVNQKRMVLMLVAAAALGGLLFLDREGWDNEVATVARRPPSATAVSPAPGGAAGTPGGLSTTRRSQSGNPLADLSPATLAATVEQPLFRRSRTPPVPPPPAKAPVVEDDTPPPPAKAEEPPPLELLGLAVEGNRRIALVKLKPKGELRRLRQGETLDGWTVHAIEDRRLVLERGDRQEVLELFAAKPL
;
A
#
# COMPACT_ATOMS: atom_id res chain seq x y z
N MET A 1 45.17 18.11 42.42
CA MET A 1 44.88 19.18 41.43
C MET A 1 44.90 18.51 40.06
N SER A 2 43.89 18.77 39.20
CA SER A 2 43.60 18.12 37.89
C SER A 2 42.80 16.81 38.07
N GLU A 3 41.57 16.60 37.57
CA GLU A 3 40.90 17.02 36.33
C GLU A 3 39.38 17.26 36.52
N PRO A 4 38.84 18.46 36.21
CA PRO A 4 37.39 18.63 36.02
C PRO A 4 36.99 19.22 34.65
N VAL A 5 37.93 19.37 33.70
CA VAL A 5 37.69 20.08 32.42
C VAL A 5 37.10 19.16 31.34
N ASN A 6 37.53 17.89 31.27
CA ASN A 6 37.08 16.97 30.21
C ASN A 6 35.64 16.50 30.41
N GLN A 7 35.17 16.37 31.64
CA GLN A 7 33.79 15.94 31.92
C GLN A 7 32.76 17.01 31.55
N LYS A 8 33.06 18.29 31.77
CA LYS A 8 32.20 19.40 31.35
C LYS A 8 32.17 19.56 29.82
N ARG A 9 33.28 19.28 29.14
CA ARG A 9 33.34 19.24 27.66
C ARG A 9 32.57 18.06 27.09
N MET A 10 32.62 16.89 27.75
CA MET A 10 31.88 15.70 27.34
C MET A 10 30.36 15.88 27.54
N VAL A 11 29.92 16.45 28.65
CA VAL A 11 28.50 16.76 28.89
C VAL A 11 27.99 17.84 27.91
N LEU A 12 28.80 18.86 27.62
CA LEU A 12 28.44 19.89 26.64
C LEU A 12 28.31 19.34 25.21
N MET A 13 29.19 18.41 24.82
CA MET A 13 29.10 17.71 23.53
C MET A 13 27.85 16.81 23.44
N LEU A 14 27.47 16.16 24.54
CA LEU A 14 26.29 15.29 24.60
C LEU A 14 24.97 16.08 24.49
N VAL A 15 24.92 17.27 25.11
CA VAL A 15 23.78 18.21 24.98
C VAL A 15 23.72 18.83 23.58
N ALA A 16 24.87 19.15 22.96
CA ALA A 16 24.92 19.66 21.60
C ALA A 16 24.48 18.60 20.56
N ALA A 17 24.84 17.33 20.76
CA ALA A 17 24.37 16.22 19.93
C ALA A 17 22.85 16.00 20.06
N ALA A 18 22.29 16.15 21.27
CA ALA A 18 20.84 16.11 21.49
C ALA A 18 20.10 17.28 20.81
N ALA A 19 20.70 18.48 20.79
CA ALA A 19 20.14 19.65 20.10
C ALA A 19 20.21 19.54 18.57
N LEU A 20 21.28 18.94 18.01
CA LEU A 20 21.37 18.63 16.58
C LEU A 20 20.43 17.48 16.15
N GLY A 21 20.17 16.51 17.03
CA GLY A 21 19.14 15.49 16.81
C GLY A 21 17.72 16.07 16.84
N GLY A 22 17.48 17.08 17.67
CA GLY A 22 16.20 17.80 17.75
C GLY A 22 15.84 18.54 16.46
N LEU A 23 16.82 19.15 15.77
CA LEU A 23 16.55 19.95 14.57
C LEU A 23 16.22 19.12 13.31
N LEU A 24 16.51 17.81 13.31
CA LEU A 24 16.08 16.85 12.29
C LEU A 24 14.77 16.14 12.65
N PHE A 25 14.26 16.34 13.87
CA PHE A 25 13.02 15.74 14.34
C PHE A 25 11.78 16.56 13.93
N LEU A 26 11.91 17.88 13.72
CA LEU A 26 10.76 18.76 13.43
C LEU A 26 10.23 18.74 11.98
N ASP A 27 10.84 18.00 11.05
CA ASP A 27 10.23 17.73 9.73
C ASP A 27 9.64 16.30 9.64
N ARG A 28 9.70 15.55 10.75
CA ARG A 28 9.18 14.17 10.87
C ARG A 28 7.69 14.11 11.21
N GLU A 29 7.13 15.19 11.77
CA GLU A 29 5.78 15.23 12.36
C GLU A 29 4.66 15.62 11.37
N GLY A 30 4.99 15.97 10.12
CA GLY A 30 3.99 16.48 9.17
C GLY A 30 2.99 15.46 8.61
N TRP A 31 3.13 14.17 8.90
CA TRP A 31 2.22 13.10 8.44
C TRP A 31 1.94 12.11 9.56
N ASP A 32 1.43 12.62 10.68
CA ASP A 32 0.73 11.76 11.62
C ASP A 32 -0.39 11.00 10.90
N ASN A 33 -0.48 9.74 11.29
CA ASN A 33 -1.23 8.68 10.64
C ASN A 33 -2.73 8.85 10.90
N GLU A 34 -3.32 9.96 10.46
CA GLU A 34 -4.76 10.06 10.36
C GLU A 34 -5.18 9.36 9.06
N VAL A 35 -5.27 8.03 9.15
CA VAL A 35 -6.29 7.33 8.37
C VAL A 35 -7.62 7.89 8.85
N ALA A 36 -8.00 9.04 8.27
CA ALA A 36 -9.23 9.72 8.55
C ALA A 36 -10.32 8.66 8.46
N THR A 37 -10.86 8.30 9.62
CA THR A 37 -12.16 7.67 9.68
C THR A 37 -13.06 8.72 9.07
N VAL A 38 -13.32 8.60 7.78
CA VAL A 38 -14.40 9.31 7.09
C VAL A 38 -15.66 8.81 7.79
N ALA A 39 -15.97 9.46 8.91
CA ALA A 39 -17.26 9.44 9.51
C ALA A 39 -18.19 9.88 8.40
N ARG A 40 -18.96 8.93 7.87
CA ARG A 40 -19.94 9.15 6.83
C ARG A 40 -20.88 10.23 7.33
N ARG A 41 -20.62 11.48 6.96
CA ARG A 41 -21.56 12.56 7.12
C ARG A 41 -22.79 12.17 6.30
N PRO A 42 -23.97 11.95 6.91
CA PRO A 42 -25.16 11.70 6.11
C PRO A 42 -25.43 12.96 5.27
N PRO A 43 -25.74 12.83 3.96
CA PRO A 43 -26.18 13.98 3.20
C PRO A 43 -27.47 14.49 3.82
N SER A 44 -27.47 15.75 4.26
CA SER A 44 -28.70 16.46 4.63
C SER A 44 -29.61 16.46 3.40
N ALA A 45 -30.66 15.64 3.45
CA ALA A 45 -31.67 15.60 2.42
C ALA A 45 -32.50 16.89 2.50
N THR A 46 -32.17 17.89 1.67
CA THR A 46 -33.12 18.95 1.33
C THR A 46 -34.20 18.32 0.47
N ALA A 47 -35.33 17.99 1.09
CA ALA A 47 -36.53 17.54 0.39
C ALA A 47 -37.09 18.71 -0.44
N VAL A 48 -36.88 18.67 -1.76
CA VAL A 48 -37.60 19.53 -2.70
C VAL A 48 -38.95 18.87 -2.99
N SER A 49 -40.02 19.52 -2.56
CA SER A 49 -41.40 19.08 -2.78
C SER A 49 -41.86 19.46 -4.21
N PRO A 50 -42.39 18.54 -5.03
CA PRO A 50 -43.02 18.91 -6.30
C PRO A 50 -44.53 19.20 -6.12
N ALA A 51 -44.97 20.32 -6.68
CA ALA A 51 -46.37 20.75 -6.77
C ALA A 51 -47.22 19.80 -7.66
N PRO A 52 -48.56 19.71 -7.47
CA PRO A 52 -49.39 18.79 -8.22
C PRO A 52 -49.86 19.43 -9.54
N GLY A 53 -49.74 18.68 -10.64
CA GLY A 53 -50.26 19.10 -11.94
C GLY A 53 -50.62 17.91 -12.83
N GLY A 54 -51.92 17.62 -12.91
CA GLY A 54 -52.65 17.27 -14.14
C GLY A 54 -52.37 15.93 -14.84
N ALA A 55 -53.41 15.10 -14.91
CA ALA A 55 -53.49 13.79 -15.56
C ALA A 55 -53.51 13.83 -17.10
N ALA A 56 -53.07 12.74 -17.76
CA ALA A 56 -53.94 11.78 -18.48
C ALA A 56 -53.19 10.97 -19.56
N GLY A 57 -53.29 9.63 -19.50
CA GLY A 57 -52.97 8.69 -20.59
C GLY A 57 -52.49 7.30 -20.13
N THR A 58 -53.32 6.27 -20.28
CA THR A 58 -53.13 4.84 -19.88
C THR A 58 -53.70 3.95 -21.01
N PRO A 59 -53.40 2.63 -21.19
CA PRO A 59 -52.35 1.72 -20.66
C PRO A 59 -51.55 0.97 -21.76
N GLY A 60 -50.34 0.50 -21.44
CA GLY A 60 -49.62 -0.49 -22.24
C GLY A 60 -48.48 -1.10 -21.43
N GLY A 61 -48.60 -2.37 -21.04
CA GLY A 61 -47.84 -2.97 -19.95
C GLY A 61 -46.32 -2.97 -20.12
N LEU A 62 -45.65 -2.24 -19.23
CA LEU A 62 -44.33 -2.55 -18.72
C LEU A 62 -44.47 -2.50 -17.21
N SER A 63 -44.51 -3.69 -16.60
CA SER A 63 -44.64 -3.85 -15.15
C SER A 63 -43.59 -3.00 -14.45
N THR A 64 -44.09 -1.93 -13.83
CA THR A 64 -43.68 -1.38 -12.54
C THR A 64 -42.26 -1.73 -12.18
N THR A 65 -41.33 -0.81 -12.47
CA THR A 65 -40.17 -0.60 -11.62
C THR A 65 -40.69 -0.56 -10.19
N ARG A 66 -40.57 -1.67 -9.46
CA ARG A 66 -40.71 -1.67 -8.01
C ARG A 66 -39.62 -0.73 -7.55
N ARG A 67 -39.99 0.52 -7.28
CA ARG A 67 -39.12 1.52 -6.66
C ARG A 67 -38.45 0.81 -5.50
N SER A 68 -37.14 0.61 -5.60
CA SER A 68 -36.35 -0.06 -4.57
C SER A 68 -36.75 0.56 -3.24
N GLN A 69 -37.27 -0.25 -2.32
CA GLN A 69 -37.83 0.26 -1.06
C GLN A 69 -36.73 0.87 -0.18
N SER A 70 -35.48 0.47 -0.41
CA SER A 70 -34.31 1.22 -0.01
C SER A 70 -33.99 2.21 -1.13
N GLY A 71 -33.69 3.49 -0.85
CA GLY A 71 -33.33 4.49 -1.87
C GLY A 71 -32.09 4.17 -2.72
N ASN A 72 -31.54 2.96 -2.63
CA ASN A 72 -30.52 2.40 -3.50
C ASN A 72 -31.17 1.54 -4.62
N PRO A 73 -31.15 1.99 -5.89
CA PRO A 73 -31.71 1.23 -7.01
C PRO A 73 -30.96 -0.08 -7.32
N LEU A 74 -29.78 -0.30 -6.73
CA LEU A 74 -28.99 -1.53 -6.89
C LEU A 74 -29.25 -2.56 -5.79
N ALA A 75 -30.06 -2.23 -4.78
CA ALA A 75 -30.24 -3.10 -3.61
C ALA A 75 -30.89 -4.46 -3.95
N ASP A 76 -31.71 -4.50 -5.00
CA ASP A 76 -32.41 -5.71 -5.44
C ASP A 76 -31.59 -6.54 -6.46
N LEU A 77 -30.43 -6.04 -6.90
CA LEU A 77 -29.56 -6.74 -7.85
C LEU A 77 -28.59 -7.67 -7.11
N SER A 78 -28.59 -8.95 -7.48
CA SER A 78 -27.60 -9.93 -7.00
C SER A 78 -26.50 -10.15 -8.05
N PRO A 79 -25.28 -10.55 -7.66
CA PRO A 79 -24.21 -10.87 -8.63
C PRO A 79 -24.61 -11.90 -9.68
N ALA A 80 -25.49 -12.85 -9.32
CA ALA A 80 -26.02 -13.86 -10.24
C ALA A 80 -26.88 -13.24 -11.37
N THR A 81 -27.59 -12.14 -11.10
CA THR A 81 -28.36 -11.41 -12.14
C THR A 81 -27.46 -10.63 -13.12
N LEU A 82 -26.19 -10.42 -12.75
CA LEU A 82 -25.19 -9.72 -13.56
C LEU A 82 -24.21 -10.69 -14.23
N ALA A 83 -24.68 -11.91 -14.57
CA ALA A 83 -23.86 -12.98 -15.14
C ALA A 83 -23.04 -12.52 -16.36
N ALA A 84 -23.61 -11.69 -17.24
CA ALA A 84 -22.89 -11.16 -18.40
C ALA A 84 -21.62 -10.36 -18.05
N THR A 85 -21.59 -9.65 -16.91
CA THR A 85 -20.40 -8.90 -16.47
C THR A 85 -19.35 -9.82 -15.85
N VAL A 86 -19.80 -10.90 -15.20
CA VAL A 86 -18.93 -11.93 -14.59
C VAL A 86 -18.31 -12.82 -15.67
N GLU A 87 -19.13 -13.29 -16.60
CA GLU A 87 -18.73 -14.14 -17.71
C GLU A 87 -17.98 -13.35 -18.80
N GLN A 88 -18.27 -12.08 -19.02
CA GLN A 88 -17.61 -11.27 -20.05
C GLN A 88 -17.01 -9.98 -19.49
N PRO A 89 -15.90 -10.07 -18.71
CA PRO A 89 -15.31 -8.91 -18.05
C PRO A 89 -14.93 -7.82 -19.04
N LEU A 90 -15.30 -6.57 -18.72
CA LEU A 90 -15.04 -5.41 -19.58
C LEU A 90 -13.54 -5.16 -19.82
N PHE A 91 -12.68 -5.61 -18.90
CA PHE A 91 -11.23 -5.44 -19.00
C PHE A 91 -10.52 -6.62 -19.71
N ARG A 92 -11.25 -7.65 -20.15
CA ARG A 92 -10.72 -8.66 -21.07
C ARG A 92 -10.88 -8.15 -22.50
N ARG A 93 -9.77 -7.99 -23.23
CA ARG A 93 -9.77 -7.48 -24.62
C ARG A 93 -10.80 -8.17 -25.52
N SER A 94 -10.99 -9.48 -25.39
CA SER A 94 -11.91 -10.28 -26.20
C SER A 94 -13.26 -10.57 -25.52
N ARG A 95 -13.54 -9.99 -24.34
CA ARG A 95 -14.77 -10.20 -23.53
C ARG A 95 -15.22 -11.67 -23.46
N THR A 96 -14.25 -12.58 -23.39
CA THR A 96 -14.50 -14.03 -23.44
C THR A 96 -14.65 -14.61 -22.04
N PRO A 97 -15.58 -15.57 -21.85
CA PRO A 97 -15.70 -16.37 -20.64
C PRO A 97 -14.36 -16.86 -20.08
N PRO A 98 -14.14 -16.80 -18.76
CA PRO A 98 -13.03 -17.50 -18.15
C PRO A 98 -13.24 -18.99 -18.35
N VAL A 99 -12.35 -19.63 -19.11
CA VAL A 99 -12.31 -21.08 -19.26
C VAL A 99 -12.00 -21.66 -17.86
N PRO A 100 -12.76 -22.68 -17.39
CA PRO A 100 -12.45 -23.34 -16.13
C PRO A 100 -11.01 -23.87 -16.18
N PRO A 101 -10.26 -23.79 -15.07
CA PRO A 101 -8.89 -24.29 -15.05
C PRO A 101 -8.89 -25.78 -15.42
N PRO A 102 -7.94 -26.23 -16.27
CA PRO A 102 -7.79 -27.66 -16.54
C PRO A 102 -7.48 -28.40 -15.23
N PRO A 103 -7.81 -29.70 -15.14
CA PRO A 103 -7.42 -30.51 -13.99
C PRO A 103 -5.91 -30.42 -13.80
N ALA A 104 -5.47 -30.26 -12.55
CA ALA A 104 -4.06 -30.12 -12.20
C ALA A 104 -3.28 -31.32 -12.76
N LYS A 105 -2.31 -31.06 -13.64
CA LYS A 105 -1.32 -32.06 -14.02
C LYS A 105 -0.40 -32.30 -12.83
N ALA A 106 -0.04 -33.57 -12.61
CA ALA A 106 0.98 -33.93 -11.63
C ALA A 106 2.27 -33.14 -11.91
N PRO A 107 2.95 -32.63 -10.87
CA PRO A 107 4.19 -31.89 -11.06
C PRO A 107 5.24 -32.81 -11.71
N VAL A 108 5.74 -32.40 -12.87
CA VAL A 108 6.99 -32.92 -13.41
C VAL A 108 8.11 -32.18 -12.68
N VAL A 109 8.96 -32.93 -12.02
CA VAL A 109 10.16 -32.42 -11.36
C VAL A 109 11.19 -32.18 -12.47
N GLU A 110 11.41 -30.93 -12.84
CA GLU A 110 12.61 -30.52 -13.57
C GLU A 110 13.63 -30.04 -12.54
N ASP A 111 14.66 -30.85 -12.35
CA ASP A 111 15.81 -30.57 -11.51
C ASP A 111 16.91 -30.00 -12.41
N ASP A 112 16.95 -28.67 -12.50
CA ASP A 112 18.12 -27.92 -12.93
C ASP A 112 18.36 -26.84 -11.89
N THR A 113 18.90 -27.26 -10.75
CA THR A 113 19.31 -26.36 -9.68
C THR A 113 20.63 -25.69 -10.07
N PRO A 114 20.67 -24.37 -10.35
CA PRO A 114 21.93 -23.66 -10.52
C PRO A 114 22.75 -23.72 -9.21
N PRO A 115 24.10 -23.67 -9.29
CA PRO A 115 24.95 -23.80 -8.11
C PRO A 115 24.55 -22.78 -7.03
N PRO A 116 24.46 -23.20 -5.76
CA PRO A 116 23.97 -22.35 -4.69
C PRO A 116 24.83 -21.09 -4.58
N PRO A 117 24.23 -19.88 -4.62
CA PRO A 117 24.99 -18.67 -4.33
C PRO A 117 25.58 -18.78 -2.92
N ALA A 118 26.80 -18.27 -2.78
CA ALA A 118 27.57 -18.32 -1.54
C ALA A 118 26.72 -17.88 -0.35
N LYS A 119 26.76 -18.70 0.72
CA LYS A 119 26.19 -18.49 2.07
C LYS A 119 25.20 -17.33 2.14
N ALA A 120 23.90 -17.65 2.05
CA ALA A 120 22.83 -16.71 2.36
C ALA A 120 23.02 -16.16 3.79
N GLU A 121 23.64 -14.99 3.88
CA GLU A 121 23.68 -14.22 5.11
C GLU A 121 22.32 -13.56 5.31
N GLU A 122 21.96 -13.39 6.58
CA GLU A 122 20.60 -13.11 7.03
C GLU A 122 19.98 -11.90 6.28
N PRO A 123 18.86 -12.09 5.56
CA PRO A 123 18.24 -11.03 4.79
C PRO A 123 17.76 -9.91 5.73
N PRO A 124 17.63 -8.66 5.22
CA PRO A 124 17.11 -7.58 6.03
C PRO A 124 15.72 -7.97 6.59
N PRO A 125 15.43 -7.70 7.87
CA PRO A 125 14.20 -8.12 8.54
C PRO A 125 13.01 -7.23 8.15
N LEU A 126 12.87 -6.90 6.87
CA LEU A 126 11.84 -6.03 6.34
C LEU A 126 11.38 -6.48 4.95
N GLU A 127 10.19 -6.06 4.57
CA GLU A 127 9.59 -6.32 3.26
C GLU A 127 9.21 -4.99 2.61
N LEU A 128 9.59 -4.82 1.35
CA LEU A 128 9.23 -3.63 0.58
C LEU A 128 7.78 -3.73 0.11
N LEU A 129 6.95 -2.77 0.53
CA LEU A 129 5.54 -2.70 0.14
C LEU A 129 5.26 -1.66 -0.94
N GLY A 130 6.06 -0.60 -1.01
CA GLY A 130 5.79 0.52 -1.91
C GLY A 130 6.94 1.50 -2.00
N LEU A 131 6.97 2.23 -3.11
CA LEU A 131 7.91 3.30 -3.38
C LEU A 131 7.11 4.51 -3.87
N ALA A 132 7.40 5.69 -3.32
CA ALA A 132 6.80 6.95 -3.74
C ALA A 132 7.92 7.92 -4.11
N VAL A 133 7.87 8.43 -5.35
CA VAL A 133 8.84 9.37 -5.90
C VAL A 133 8.09 10.60 -6.40
N GLU A 134 8.37 11.75 -5.80
CA GLU A 134 7.81 13.05 -6.20
C GLU A 134 8.95 14.08 -6.29
N GLY A 135 9.39 14.39 -7.52
CA GLY A 135 10.56 15.23 -7.75
C GLY A 135 11.80 14.66 -7.05
N ASN A 136 12.32 15.40 -6.06
CA ASN A 136 13.47 14.98 -5.26
C ASN A 136 13.10 14.22 -3.96
N ARG A 137 11.81 14.09 -3.66
CA ARG A 137 11.32 13.37 -2.48
C ARG A 137 11.12 11.91 -2.83
N ARG A 138 11.88 11.04 -2.17
CA ARG A 138 11.82 9.58 -2.35
C ARG A 138 11.53 8.93 -1.01
N ILE A 139 10.53 8.05 -0.98
CA ILE A 139 10.08 7.37 0.23
C ILE A 139 9.83 5.90 -0.10
N ALA A 140 10.35 5.01 0.75
CA ALA A 140 10.04 3.59 0.73
C ALA A 140 9.07 3.27 1.87
N LEU A 141 8.01 2.53 1.57
CA LEU A 141 7.11 1.96 2.54
C LEU A 141 7.53 0.51 2.77
N VAL A 142 7.92 0.19 4.00
CA VAL A 142 8.40 -1.14 4.38
C VAL A 142 7.57 -1.71 5.52
N LYS A 143 7.50 -3.03 5.59
CA LYS A 143 6.92 -3.76 6.70
C LYS A 143 8.00 -4.50 7.46
N LEU A 144 8.13 -4.22 8.75
CA LEU A 144 9.08 -4.87 9.64
C LEU A 144 8.65 -6.30 9.95
N LYS A 145 9.57 -7.26 9.86
CA LYS A 145 9.34 -8.66 10.24
C LYS A 145 9.98 -8.93 11.61
N PRO A 146 9.36 -9.73 12.49
CA PRO A 146 8.03 -10.37 12.37
C PRO A 146 6.87 -9.48 12.85
N LYS A 147 7.14 -8.32 13.46
CA LYS A 147 6.14 -7.47 14.14
C LYS A 147 5.02 -6.97 13.20
N GLY A 148 5.28 -6.90 11.90
CA GLY A 148 4.34 -6.46 10.87
C GLY A 148 4.09 -4.95 10.85
N GLU A 149 4.89 -4.17 11.57
CA GLU A 149 4.77 -2.72 11.66
C GLU A 149 5.15 -2.05 10.34
N LEU A 150 4.30 -1.15 9.84
CA LEU A 150 4.58 -0.34 8.67
C LEU A 150 5.50 0.81 9.07
N ARG A 151 6.62 0.97 8.34
CA ARG A 151 7.51 2.11 8.48
C ARG A 151 7.76 2.77 7.14
N ARG A 152 7.92 4.09 7.18
CA ARG A 152 8.35 4.90 6.04
C ARG A 152 9.84 5.17 6.21
N LEU A 153 10.60 4.93 5.15
CA LEU A 153 12.04 5.16 5.10
C LEU A 153 12.39 6.18 4.02
N ARG A 154 13.34 7.06 4.32
CA ARG A 154 13.96 7.96 3.35
C ARG A 154 15.40 7.56 3.06
N GLN A 155 15.97 8.08 1.97
CA GLN A 155 17.38 7.90 1.68
C GLN A 155 18.25 8.45 2.83
N GLY A 156 19.27 7.69 3.23
CA GLY A 156 20.13 7.97 4.37
C GLY A 156 19.56 7.55 5.74
N GLU A 157 18.31 7.08 5.82
CA GLU A 157 17.73 6.62 7.08
C GLU A 157 18.25 5.21 7.43
N THR A 158 18.50 4.98 8.72
CA THR A 158 18.95 3.68 9.24
C THR A 158 17.84 2.98 10.02
N LEU A 159 17.71 1.68 9.79
CA LEU A 159 16.76 0.79 10.45
C LEU A 159 17.47 -0.55 10.70
N ASP A 160 17.52 -0.99 11.96
CA ASP A 160 18.09 -2.29 12.37
C ASP A 160 19.48 -2.57 11.78
N GLY A 161 20.32 -1.53 11.71
CA GLY A 161 21.68 -1.59 11.17
C GLY A 161 21.78 -1.53 9.65
N TRP A 162 20.66 -1.45 8.93
CA TRP A 162 20.61 -1.21 7.49
C TRP A 162 20.34 0.26 7.19
N THR A 163 21.17 0.87 6.37
CA THR A 163 21.01 2.25 5.90
C THR A 163 20.42 2.24 4.49
N VAL A 164 19.47 3.13 4.23
CA VAL A 164 18.93 3.29 2.88
C VAL A 164 19.94 4.04 2.01
N HIS A 165 20.65 3.30 1.16
CA HIS A 165 21.60 3.87 0.22
C HIS A 165 20.90 4.63 -0.90
N ALA A 166 19.89 4.01 -1.52
CA ALA A 166 19.14 4.59 -2.63
C ALA A 166 17.69 4.09 -2.68
N ILE A 167 16.80 4.97 -3.13
CA ILE A 167 15.39 4.66 -3.40
C ILE A 167 15.15 4.94 -4.88
N GLU A 168 15.13 3.89 -5.69
CA GLU A 168 14.88 3.99 -7.13
C GLU A 168 13.39 3.84 -7.44
N ASP A 169 13.02 3.86 -8.72
CA ASP A 169 11.62 3.84 -9.14
C ASP A 169 10.93 2.50 -8.81
N ARG A 170 11.69 1.40 -8.77
CA ARG A 170 11.16 0.05 -8.50
C ARG A 170 11.97 -0.77 -7.50
N ARG A 171 13.04 -0.18 -6.95
CA ARG A 171 14.02 -0.88 -6.12
C ARG A 171 14.40 -0.03 -4.90
N LEU A 172 14.63 -0.69 -3.78
CA LEU A 172 15.21 -0.13 -2.57
C LEU A 172 16.58 -0.75 -2.35
N VAL A 173 17.62 0.09 -2.30
CA VAL A 173 18.99 -0.35 -2.04
C VAL A 173 19.32 -0.05 -0.59
N LEU A 174 19.67 -1.10 0.15
CA LEU A 174 20.05 -1.05 1.56
C LEU A 174 21.53 -1.39 1.67
N GLU A 175 22.23 -0.73 2.58
CA GLU A 175 23.64 -1.00 2.89
C GLU A 175 23.84 -1.29 4.37
N ARG A 176 24.81 -2.15 4.70
CA ARG A 176 25.23 -2.43 6.07
C ARG A 176 26.71 -2.81 6.08
N GLY A 177 27.57 -1.86 6.41
CA GLY A 177 29.02 -2.04 6.27
C GLY A 177 29.38 -2.26 4.80
N ASP A 178 30.06 -3.37 4.47
CA ASP A 178 30.42 -3.73 3.10
C ASP A 178 29.31 -4.49 2.35
N ARG A 179 28.12 -4.63 2.97
CA ARG A 179 26.99 -5.37 2.39
C ARG A 179 26.02 -4.42 1.71
N GLN A 180 25.49 -4.85 0.56
CA GLN A 180 24.44 -4.16 -0.18
C GLN A 180 23.34 -5.16 -0.54
N GLU A 181 22.10 -4.85 -0.17
CA GLU A 181 20.91 -5.64 -0.49
C GLU A 181 19.96 -4.82 -1.37
N VAL A 182 19.40 -5.45 -2.40
CA VAL A 182 18.44 -4.80 -3.30
C VAL A 182 17.08 -5.46 -3.15
N LEU A 183 16.09 -4.70 -2.71
CA LEU A 183 14.70 -5.13 -2.61
C LEU A 183 13.90 -4.60 -3.78
N GLU A 184 13.36 -5.50 -4.59
CA GLU A 184 12.47 -5.19 -5.72
C GLU A 184 11.02 -5.08 -5.23
N LEU A 185 10.29 -4.07 -5.69
CA LEU A 185 8.87 -3.91 -5.34
C LEU A 185 8.01 -5.05 -5.88
N PHE A 186 8.39 -5.60 -7.03
CA PHE A 186 7.75 -6.75 -7.65
C PHE A 186 8.85 -7.72 -8.07
N ALA A 187 9.18 -8.68 -7.22
CA ALA A 187 9.98 -9.81 -7.64
C ALA A 187 9.17 -10.60 -8.68
N ALA A 188 9.69 -10.74 -9.89
CA ALA A 188 9.09 -11.62 -10.89
C ALA A 188 9.10 -13.03 -10.31
N LYS A 189 7.91 -13.60 -10.09
CA LYS A 189 7.81 -15.03 -9.78
C LYS A 189 8.31 -15.78 -11.03
N PRO A 190 9.37 -16.59 -10.96
CA PRO A 190 9.77 -17.40 -12.10
C PRO A 190 8.60 -18.33 -12.47
N LEU A 191 8.33 -18.40 -13.78
CA LEU A 191 7.25 -19.18 -14.38
C LEU A 191 7.57 -20.68 -14.35
#